data_AF-A0A848FZW2-F1
#
_entry.id   AF-A0A848FZW2-F1
#
_cell.length_a   1.000
_cell.length_b   1.000
_cell.length_c   1.000
_cell.angle_alpha   90.00
_cell.angle_beta   90.00
_cell.angle_gamma   90.00
#
_symmetry.space_group_name_H-M   'P 1'
#
loop_
_entity.id
_entity.type
_entity.pdbx_description
1 polymer ?
#
loop_
_entity_poly.entity_id
_entity_poly.type
_entity_poly.pdbx_seq_one_letter_code
_entity_poly.pdbx_strand_id
1 'polypeptide(L)' 'MKEAIIGYLPFLLSAITIWMTLLAGNKHPRAWLVGLVGQALWLIWILAAGAWGLLPMNVALWVVYARNHFRWART' A
#
# COMPACT_ATOMS: atom_id res chain seq x y z
N MET A 1 3.45 19.59 11.29
CA MET A 1 3.72 18.54 10.27
C MET A 1 3.00 17.21 10.58
N LYS A 2 3.14 16.65 11.79
CA LYS A 2 2.50 15.37 12.18
C LYS A 2 0.97 15.35 11.96
N GLU A 3 0.26 16.42 12.32
CA GLU A 3 -1.20 16.51 12.18
C GLU A 3 -1.67 16.48 10.71
N ALA A 4 -0.96 17.19 9.82
CA ALA A 4 -1.26 17.16 8.39
C ALA A 4 -1.02 15.77 7.79
N ILE A 5 0.02 15.05 8.23
CA ILE A 5 0.27 13.67 7.81
C ILE A 5 -0.86 12.77 8.30
N ILE A 6 -1.26 12.87 9.57
CA ILE A 6 -2.33 12.01 10.11
C ILE A 6 -3.66 12.30 9.44
N GLY A 7 -3.98 13.57 9.18
CA GLY A 7 -5.26 14.00 8.61
C GLY A 7 -5.38 13.78 7.10
N TYR A 8 -4.34 14.08 6.31
CA TYR A 8 -4.44 14.08 4.84
C TYR A 8 -3.84 12.84 4.17
N LEU A 9 -2.82 12.22 4.75
CA LEU A 9 -2.17 11.06 4.15
C LEU A 9 -3.12 9.88 3.93
N PRO A 10 -4.11 9.56 4.80
CA PRO A 10 -5.10 8.51 4.55
C PRO A 10 -5.91 8.70 3.27
N PHE A 11 -6.25 9.94 2.90
CA PHE A 11 -6.97 10.22 1.66
C PHE A 11 -6.10 9.93 0.44
N LEU A 12 -4.83 10.36 0.47
CA LEU A 12 -3.87 10.04 -0.59
C LEU A 12 -3.63 8.52 -0.69
N LEU A 13 -3.45 7.86 0.45
CA LEU A 13 -3.30 6.41 0.54
C LEU A 13 -4.51 5.66 -0.04
N SER A 14 -5.71 6.15 0.23
CA SER A 14 -6.95 5.59 -0.32
C SER A 14 -7.00 5.72 -1.84
N ALA A 15 -6.65 6.89 -2.39
CA ALA A 15 -6.58 7.09 -3.84
C ALA A 15 -5.54 6.16 -4.50
N ILE A 16 -4.36 6.00 -3.90
CA ILE A 16 -3.33 5.05 -4.38
C ILE A 16 -3.84 3.61 -4.34
N THR A 17 -4.56 3.24 -3.28
CA THR A 17 -5.12 1.88 -3.10
C THR A 17 -6.19 1.58 -4.13
N ILE A 18 -7.08 2.55 -4.41
CA ILE A 18 -8.10 2.43 -5.46
C ILE A 18 -7.42 2.26 -6.83
N TRP A 19 -6.44 3.12 -7.15
CA TRP A 19 -5.68 3.02 -8.40
C TRP A 19 -4.98 1.67 -8.57
N MET A 20 -4.32 1.19 -7.51
CA MET A 20 -3.72 -0.14 -7.48
C MET A 20 -4.74 -1.25 -7.73
N THR A 21 -5.92 -1.16 -7.12
CA THR A 21 -7.01 -2.14 -7.28
C THR A 21 -7.51 -2.17 -8.73
N LEU A 22 -7.67 -1.01 -9.37
CA LEU A 22 -8.04 -0.92 -10.79
C LEU A 22 -6.97 -1.54 -11.70
N LEU A 23 -5.69 -1.26 -11.44
CA LEU A 23 -4.58 -1.86 -12.18
C LEU A 23 -4.52 -3.39 -12.00
N ALA A 24 -4.78 -3.88 -10.78
CA ALA A 24 -4.81 -5.31 -10.48
C ALA A 24 -5.98 -6.00 -11.22
N GLY A 25 -7.14 -5.35 -11.33
CA GLY A 25 -8.26 -5.81 -12.14
C GLY A 25 -7.91 -5.99 -13.62
N ASN A 26 -7.10 -5.06 -14.16
CA ASN A 26 -6.56 -5.14 -15.52
C ASN A 26 -5.35 -6.09 -15.67
N LYS A 27 -5.02 -6.87 -14.63
CA LYS A 27 -3.85 -7.77 -14.57
C LYS A 27 -2.51 -7.09 -14.86
N HIS A 28 -2.42 -5.77 -14.65
CA HIS A 28 -1.22 -5.02 -14.99
C HIS A 28 -0.08 -5.34 -14.00
N PRO A 29 1.13 -5.72 -14.44
CA PRO A 29 2.21 -6.19 -13.55
C PRO A 29 2.70 -5.10 -12.57
N ARG A 30 2.57 -3.83 -12.95
CA ARG A 30 2.89 -2.67 -12.08
C ARG A 30 1.88 -2.45 -10.94
N ALA A 31 0.71 -3.10 -10.94
CA ALA A 31 -0.28 -2.96 -9.86
C ALA A 31 0.35 -3.25 -8.48
N TRP A 32 1.12 -4.32 -8.41
CA TRP A 32 1.77 -4.74 -7.16
C TRP A 32 2.91 -3.82 -6.72
N LEU A 33 3.62 -3.19 -7.67
CA LEU A 33 4.64 -2.19 -7.35
C LEU A 33 3.99 -0.94 -6.74
N VAL A 34 2.87 -0.48 -7.31
CA VAL A 34 2.07 0.62 -6.73
C VAL A 34 1.57 0.22 -5.33
N GLY A 35 1.14 -1.02 -5.15
CA GLY A 35 0.75 -1.57 -3.86
C GLY A 35 1.89 -1.52 -2.83
N LEU A 36 3.11 -1.92 -3.20
CA LEU A 36 4.28 -1.89 -2.31
C LEU A 36 4.64 -0.47 -1.88
N VAL A 37 4.64 0.48 -2.83
CA VAL A 37 4.84 1.91 -2.52
C VAL A 37 3.73 2.42 -1.60
N GLY A 38 2.48 2.03 -1.86
CA GLY A 38 1.34 2.32 -1.00
C GLY A 38 1.51 1.76 0.42
N GLN A 39 2.02 0.53 0.58
CA GLN A 39 2.27 -0.07 1.89
C GLN A 39 3.40 0.61 2.65
N ALA A 40 4.44 1.12 1.96
CA ALA A 40 5.46 1.94 2.58
C ALA A 40 4.88 3.25 3.16
N LEU A 41 4.01 3.91 2.40
CA LEU A 41 3.32 5.12 2.88
C LEU A 41 2.33 4.80 4.02
N TRP A 42 1.63 3.66 3.96
CA TRP A 42 0.80 3.19 5.07
C TRP A 42 1.62 2.93 6.33
N LEU A 43 2.83 2.37 6.21
CA LEU A 43 3.71 2.14 7.36
C LEU A 43 4.12 3.46 8.02
N ILE A 44 4.48 4.48 7.22
CA ILE A 44 4.80 5.82 7.73
C ILE A 44 3.60 6.41 8.50
N TRP A 45 2.39 6.27 7.95
CA TRP A 45 1.18 6.73 8.62
C TRP A 45 0.90 5.96 9.92
N ILE A 46 1.03 4.63 9.92
CA ILE A 46 0.82 3.77 11.10
C ILE A 46 1.75 4.20 12.24
N LEU A 47 3.03 4.41 11.94
CA LEU A 47 4.02 4.87 12.91
C LEU A 47 3.72 6.28 13.42
N ALA A 48 3.32 7.19 12.53
CA ALA A 48 2.97 8.57 12.89
C ALA A 48 1.69 8.66 13.75
N ALA A 49 0.69 7.84 13.43
CA ALA A 49 -0.62 7.81 14.11
C ALA A 49 -0.63 6.93 15.37
N GLY A 50 0.37 6.06 15.56
CA GLY A 50 0.37 5.08 16.65
C GLY A 50 -0.66 3.95 16.47
N ALA A 51 -1.05 3.66 15.23
CA ALA A 51 -2.10 2.70 14.89
C ALA A 51 -1.57 1.25 14.85
N TRP A 52 -0.98 0.78 15.96
CA TRP A 52 -0.23 -0.48 16.03
C TRP A 52 -1.02 -1.73 15.60
N GLY A 53 -2.35 -1.72 15.77
CA GLY A 53 -3.23 -2.81 15.33
C GLY A 53 -3.20 -3.07 13.81
N LEU A 54 -2.70 -2.13 13.01
CA LEU A 54 -2.59 -2.26 11.55
C LEU A 54 -1.24 -2.80 11.09
N LEU A 55 -0.24 -2.94 11.97
CA LEU A 55 1.07 -3.49 11.59
C LEU A 55 1.00 -4.93 11.05
N PRO A 56 0.27 -5.87 11.68
CA PRO A 56 0.17 -7.23 11.13
C PRO A 56 -0.39 -7.26 9.70
N MET A 57 -1.41 -6.43 9.44
CA MET A 57 -1.99 -6.27 8.10
C MET A 57 -0.97 -5.69 7.11
N ASN A 58 -0.28 -4.61 7.48
CA ASN A 58 0.72 -3.98 6.61
C ASN A 58 1.81 -4.97 6.20
N VAL A 59 2.35 -5.74 7.16
CA VAL A 59 3.37 -6.78 6.90
C VAL A 59 2.81 -7.89 5.99
N ALA A 60 1.61 -8.39 6.25
CA ALA A 60 0.99 -9.41 5.41
C ALA A 60 0.83 -8.92 3.96
N LEU A 61 0.39 -7.67 3.77
CA LEU A 61 0.21 -7.08 2.44
C LEU A 61 1.55 -6.83 1.73
N TRP A 62 2.60 -6.46 2.45
CA TRP A 62 3.97 -6.41 1.91
C TRP A 62 4.37 -7.75 1.28
N VAL A 63 4.18 -8.86 2.01
CA VAL A 63 4.53 -10.21 1.53
C VAL A 63 3.70 -10.58 0.30
N VAL A 64 2.38 -10.36 0.35
CA VAL A 64 1.47 -10.69 -0.76
C VAL A 64 1.80 -9.88 -2.01
N TYR A 65 2.01 -8.57 -1.88
CA TYR A 65 2.29 -7.70 -3.01
C TYR A 65 3.66 -7.99 -3.61
N ALA A 66 4.70 -8.24 -2.79
CA ALA A 66 6.01 -8.64 -3.28
C ALA A 66 5.93 -9.96 -4.07
N ARG A 67 5.29 -10.99 -3.49
CA ARG A 67 5.10 -12.28 -4.14
C ARG A 67 4.34 -12.14 -5.47
N ASN A 68 3.27 -11.36 -5.50
CA ASN A 68 2.48 -11.16 -6.70
C ASN A 68 3.21 -10.34 -7.76
N HIS A 69 4.02 -9.36 -7.37
CA HIS A 69 4.86 -8.60 -8.28
C HIS A 69 5.82 -9.53 -9.04
N PHE A 70 6.54 -10.41 -8.33
CA PHE A 70 7.44 -11.37 -8.97
C PHE A 70 6.69 -12.41 -9.82
N ARG A 71 5.49 -12.84 -9.38
CA ARG A 71 4.70 -13.81 -10.13
C ARG A 71 4.16 -13.23 -11.44
N TRP A 72 3.70 -11.98 -11.43
CA TRP A 72 3.10 -11.34 -12.60
C TRP A 72 4.12 -10.68 -13.52
N ALA A 73 5.34 -10.38 -13.04
CA ALA A 73 6.44 -9.91 -13.88
C ALA A 73 6.99 -11.00 -14.82
N ARG A 74 6.65 -12.27 -14.59
CA ARG A 74 7.07 -13.43 -15.41
C ARG A 74 6.01 -13.87 -16.43
N THR A 75 4.86 -13.21 -16.47
CA THR A 75 3.76 -13.49 -17.43
C THR A 75 3.86 -12.51 -18.59
#